data_AF-A0A7K0G259-F1
#
_entry.id   AF-A0A7K0G259-F1
#
_cell.length_a   1.000
_cell.length_b   1.000
_cell.length_c   1.000
_cell.angle_alpha   90.00
_cell.angle_beta   90.00
_cell.angle_gamma   90.00
#
_symmetry.space_group_name_H-M   'P 1'
#
loop_
_entity.id
_entity.type
_entity.pdbx_description
1 polymer ?
#
loop_
_entity_poly.entity_id
_entity_poly.type
_entity_poly.pdbx_seq_one_letter_code
_entity_poly.pdbx_strand_id
1 'polypeptide(L)'
;MKGLMWGLVMVVLAFGCKSKTPDGIIDISRMEGILFDIHVVDGYISTIYVPDSARKVASAYYKGIYKKFDTDSAEYTRSLNYYYQNPEKLQEMYKVISARLDKQKANIKQADSLLLKKRFKTDSLKIIKKFKADSLSIRKKMKTDSSSKVKADAQIKKKKAQADSILNTKRNGDLRPLSVAVQ
;
A
#
# COMPACT_ATOMS: atom_id res chain seq x y z
N MET A 1 -23.02 -32.29 -33.70
CA MET A 1 -21.78 -31.62 -33.25
C MET A 1 -21.45 -30.32 -34.01
N LYS A 2 -21.99 -30.08 -35.22
CA LYS A 2 -21.70 -28.85 -36.01
C LYS A 2 -22.34 -27.56 -35.45
N GLY A 3 -23.52 -27.66 -34.82
CA GLY A 3 -24.22 -26.51 -34.24
C GLY A 3 -23.56 -25.92 -32.99
N LEU A 4 -22.85 -26.75 -32.20
CA LEU A 4 -22.13 -26.29 -31.00
C LEU A 4 -20.90 -25.45 -31.38
N MET A 5 -20.20 -25.81 -32.47
CA MET A 5 -19.10 -25.00 -33.00
C MET A 5 -19.59 -23.65 -33.54
N TRP A 6 -20.75 -23.61 -34.20
CA TRP A 6 -21.26 -22.35 -34.77
C TRP A 6 -21.77 -21.39 -33.69
N GLY A 7 -22.36 -21.93 -32.61
CA GLY A 7 -22.69 -21.16 -31.41
C GLY A 7 -21.46 -20.56 -30.73
N LEU A 8 -20.36 -21.33 -30.64
CA LEU A 8 -19.10 -20.85 -30.04
C LEU A 8 -18.42 -19.75 -30.87
N VAL A 9 -18.49 -19.84 -32.21
CA VAL A 9 -17.97 -18.80 -33.12
C VAL A 9 -18.79 -17.51 -33.00
N MET A 10 -20.11 -17.59 -32.89
CA MET A 10 -20.97 -16.41 -32.71
C MET A 10 -20.77 -15.73 -31.35
N VAL A 11 -20.51 -16.50 -30.29
CA VAL A 11 -20.20 -15.95 -28.96
C VAL A 11 -18.86 -15.20 -28.99
N VAL A 12 -17.84 -15.71 -29.69
CA VAL A 12 -16.54 -15.02 -29.82
C VAL A 12 -16.66 -13.71 -30.62
N LEU A 13 -17.50 -13.68 -31.66
CA LEU A 13 -17.74 -12.47 -32.47
C LEU A 13 -18.50 -11.38 -31.70
N ALA A 14 -19.33 -11.74 -30.72
CA ALA A 14 -20.11 -10.78 -29.92
C ALA A 14 -19.27 -10.00 -28.88
N PHE A 15 -18.06 -10.46 -28.52
CA PHE A 15 -17.14 -9.74 -27.62
C PHE A 15 -16.28 -8.68 -28.35
N GLY A 16 -16.49 -8.48 -29.66
CA GLY A 16 -15.65 -7.64 -30.52
C GLY A 16 -15.97 -6.14 -30.57
N CYS A 17 -16.85 -5.60 -29.71
CA CYS A 17 -17.09 -4.15 -29.64
C CYS A 17 -15.91 -3.43 -28.96
N LYS A 18 -14.74 -3.43 -29.62
CA LYS A 18 -13.64 -2.53 -29.30
C LYS A 18 -14.03 -1.11 -29.75
N SER A 19 -13.81 -0.12 -28.88
CA SER A 19 -13.87 1.27 -29.29
C SER A 19 -12.95 1.46 -30.51
N LYS A 20 -13.43 2.18 -31.53
CA LYS A 20 -12.70 2.42 -32.78
C LYS A 20 -11.46 3.28 -32.50
N THR A 21 -10.41 2.63 -32.02
CA THR A 21 -9.09 3.21 -31.86
C THR A 21 -8.39 3.05 -33.21
N PRO A 22 -7.80 4.12 -33.79
CA PRO A 22 -7.14 4.01 -35.09
C PRO A 22 -6.01 2.98 -35.06
N ASP A 23 -5.69 2.39 -36.21
CA ASP A 23 -4.56 1.48 -36.33
C ASP A 23 -3.25 2.14 -35.90
N GLY A 24 -2.41 1.41 -35.18
CA GLY A 24 -1.14 1.91 -34.63
C GLY A 24 -1.28 2.82 -33.41
N ILE A 25 -2.50 2.94 -32.85
CA ILE A 25 -2.75 3.60 -31.57
C ILE A 25 -3.12 2.53 -30.52
N ILE A 26 -2.41 2.57 -29.39
CA ILE A 26 -2.70 1.74 -28.22
C ILE A 26 -4.14 2.00 -27.78
N ASP A 27 -4.93 0.95 -27.60
CA ASP A 27 -6.32 1.08 -27.15
C ASP A 27 -6.43 1.69 -25.74
N ILE A 28 -7.60 2.27 -25.46
CA ILE A 28 -7.88 3.00 -24.20
C ILE A 28 -7.56 2.14 -22.98
N SER A 29 -8.01 0.89 -22.94
CA SER A 29 -7.84 0.02 -21.77
C SER A 29 -6.37 -0.34 -21.54
N ARG A 30 -5.62 -0.61 -22.61
CA ARG A 30 -4.17 -0.87 -22.52
C ARG A 30 -3.41 0.41 -22.12
N MET A 31 -3.78 1.57 -22.67
CA MET A 31 -3.18 2.86 -22.33
C MET A 31 -3.43 3.24 -20.86
N GLU A 32 -4.63 3.00 -20.33
CA GLU A 32 -4.92 3.18 -18.89
C GLU A 32 -3.98 2.35 -18.02
N GLY A 33 -3.71 1.11 -18.42
CA GLY A 33 -2.75 0.24 -17.74
C GLY A 33 -1.33 0.80 -17.76
N ILE A 34 -0.86 1.26 -18.92
CA ILE A 34 0.47 1.84 -19.09
C ILE A 34 0.62 3.11 -18.26
N LEU A 35 -0.31 4.06 -18.41
CA LEU A 35 -0.26 5.33 -17.68
C LEU A 35 -0.37 5.13 -16.18
N PHE A 36 -1.21 4.18 -15.73
CA PHE A 36 -1.27 3.82 -14.31
C PHE A 36 0.11 3.40 -13.78
N ASP A 37 0.79 2.46 -14.45
CA ASP A 37 2.10 1.96 -14.01
C ASP A 37 3.18 3.05 -14.11
N ILE A 38 3.14 3.89 -15.16
CA ILE A 38 4.04 5.04 -15.31
C ILE A 38 3.86 6.01 -14.14
N HIS A 39 2.64 6.41 -13.80
CA HIS A 39 2.37 7.34 -12.70
C HIS A 39 2.81 6.79 -11.34
N VAL A 40 2.69 5.47 -11.12
CA VAL A 40 3.22 4.82 -9.90
C VAL A 40 4.74 4.90 -9.86
N VAL A 41 5.40 4.61 -10.98
CA VAL A 41 6.86 4.73 -11.10
C VAL A 41 7.28 6.19 -10.92
N ASP A 42 6.60 7.15 -11.52
CA ASP A 42 6.91 8.58 -11.40
C ASP A 42 6.83 9.06 -9.95
N GLY A 43 5.85 8.56 -9.19
CA GLY A 43 5.76 8.78 -7.75
C GLY A 43 6.95 8.21 -6.95
N TYR A 44 7.59 7.14 -7.44
CA TYR A 44 8.83 6.64 -6.86
C TYR A 44 10.05 7.44 -7.34
N ILE A 45 10.15 7.74 -8.64
CA ILE A 45 11.26 8.50 -9.24
C ILE A 45 11.37 9.89 -8.63
N SER A 46 10.25 10.53 -8.29
CA SER A 46 10.24 11.85 -7.64
C SER A 46 10.92 11.87 -6.26
N THR A 47 11.13 10.70 -5.64
CA THR A 47 11.87 10.57 -4.37
C THR A 47 13.39 10.55 -4.56
N ILE A 48 13.88 10.43 -5.80
CA ILE A 48 15.30 10.36 -6.14
C ILE A 48 15.81 11.78 -6.42
N TYR A 49 16.60 12.32 -5.48
CA TYR A 49 17.09 13.70 -5.57
C TYR A 49 18.12 13.94 -6.67
N VAL A 50 18.91 12.92 -7.04
CA VAL A 50 19.98 13.06 -8.05
C VAL A 50 19.39 12.88 -9.46
N PRO A 51 19.37 13.91 -10.32
CA PRO A 51 18.66 13.87 -11.61
C PRO A 51 19.14 12.77 -12.55
N ASP A 52 20.45 12.57 -12.69
CA ASP A 52 20.99 11.53 -13.57
C ASP A 52 20.62 10.12 -13.09
N SER A 53 20.59 9.94 -11.77
CA SER A 53 20.12 8.68 -11.16
C SER A 53 18.64 8.48 -11.42
N ALA A 54 17.82 9.51 -11.20
CA ALA A 54 16.39 9.48 -11.48
C ALA A 54 16.10 9.11 -12.95
N ARG A 55 16.80 9.73 -13.90
CA ARG A 55 16.67 9.42 -15.34
C ARG A 55 17.05 7.98 -15.67
N LYS A 56 18.15 7.47 -15.11
CA LYS A 56 18.60 6.09 -15.34
C LYS A 56 17.58 5.08 -14.82
N VAL A 57 17.05 5.32 -13.62
CA VAL A 57 16.05 4.48 -12.98
C VAL A 57 14.73 4.54 -13.76
N ALA A 58 14.25 5.73 -14.09
CA ALA A 58 13.03 5.92 -14.91
C ALA A 58 13.11 5.17 -16.24
N SER A 59 14.22 5.30 -16.96
CA SER A 59 14.43 4.62 -18.24
C SER A 59 14.32 3.10 -18.12
N ALA A 60 14.86 2.51 -17.06
CA ALA A 60 14.77 1.07 -16.82
C ALA A 60 13.33 0.62 -16.51
N TYR A 61 12.61 1.37 -15.67
CA TYR A 61 11.21 1.08 -15.35
C TYR A 61 10.29 1.21 -16.56
N TYR A 62 10.39 2.32 -17.31
CA TYR A 62 9.54 2.53 -18.49
C TYR A 62 9.77 1.43 -19.53
N LYS A 63 11.01 1.01 -19.77
CA LYS A 63 11.30 -0.14 -20.63
C LYS A 63 10.62 -1.42 -20.15
N GLY A 64 10.58 -1.65 -18.84
CA GLY A 64 9.86 -2.77 -18.24
C GLY A 64 8.34 -2.68 -18.43
N ILE A 65 7.76 -1.48 -18.29
CA ILE A 65 6.34 -1.22 -18.52
C ILE A 65 5.98 -1.46 -19.99
N TYR A 66 6.76 -0.92 -20.92
CA TYR A 66 6.52 -1.14 -22.35
C TYR A 66 6.55 -2.64 -22.70
N LYS A 67 7.51 -3.38 -22.15
CA LYS A 67 7.55 -4.84 -22.31
C LYS A 67 6.33 -5.54 -21.70
N LYS A 68 5.85 -5.11 -20.53
CA LYS A 68 4.67 -5.69 -19.86
C LYS A 68 3.39 -5.54 -20.71
N PHE A 69 3.26 -4.45 -21.45
CA PHE A 69 2.08 -4.14 -22.26
C PHE A 69 2.27 -4.40 -23.75
N ASP A 70 3.34 -5.09 -24.14
CA ASP A 70 3.66 -5.43 -25.53
C ASP A 70 3.64 -4.20 -26.46
N THR A 71 4.41 -3.19 -26.06
CA THR A 71 4.55 -1.91 -26.79
C THR A 71 5.99 -1.42 -26.72
N ASP A 72 6.27 -0.29 -27.35
CA ASP A 72 7.55 0.42 -27.27
C ASP A 72 7.34 1.92 -27.03
N SER A 73 8.45 2.66 -26.86
CA SER A 73 8.37 4.10 -26.64
C SER A 73 7.76 4.86 -27.81
N ALA A 74 7.96 4.40 -29.05
CA ALA A 74 7.46 5.09 -30.24
C ALA A 74 5.95 4.93 -30.41
N GLU A 75 5.43 3.72 -30.23
CA GLU A 75 3.98 3.44 -30.23
C GLU A 75 3.29 4.14 -29.04
N TYR A 76 3.89 4.08 -27.85
CA TYR A 76 3.40 4.81 -26.68
C TYR A 76 3.31 6.32 -26.93
N THR A 77 4.39 6.96 -27.38
CA THR A 77 4.41 8.41 -27.63
C THR A 77 3.43 8.81 -28.73
N ARG A 78 3.33 8.03 -29.81
CA ARG A 78 2.35 8.27 -30.88
C ARG A 78 0.92 8.22 -30.36
N SER A 79 0.63 7.21 -29.53
CA SER A 79 -0.70 7.01 -28.95
C SER A 79 -1.05 8.08 -27.94
N LEU A 80 -0.10 8.47 -27.10
CA LEU A 80 -0.29 9.56 -26.14
C LEU A 80 -0.56 10.90 -26.84
N ASN A 81 0.17 11.20 -27.93
CA ASN A 81 -0.08 12.38 -28.75
C ASN A 81 -1.48 12.37 -29.37
N TYR A 82 -1.95 11.21 -29.84
CA TYR A 82 -3.34 11.05 -30.29
C TYR A 82 -4.33 11.38 -29.17
N TYR A 83 -4.12 10.85 -27.96
CA TYR A 83 -5.03 11.13 -26.84
C TYR A 83 -4.96 12.58 -26.34
N TYR A 84 -3.83 13.26 -26.45
CA TYR A 84 -3.76 14.70 -26.19
C TYR A 84 -4.62 15.53 -27.15
N GLN A 85 -4.81 15.07 -28.39
CA GLN A 85 -5.72 15.68 -29.36
C GLN A 85 -7.18 15.25 -29.16
N ASN A 86 -7.45 14.29 -28.27
CA ASN A 86 -8.77 13.75 -27.96
C ASN A 86 -9.05 13.85 -26.44
N PRO A 87 -9.20 15.07 -25.90
CA PRO A 87 -9.23 15.32 -24.45
C PRO A 87 -10.36 14.59 -23.71
N GLU A 88 -11.51 14.35 -24.35
CA GLU A 88 -12.61 13.58 -23.75
C GLU A 88 -12.19 12.14 -23.41
N LYS A 89 -11.52 11.46 -24.36
CA LYS A 89 -11.00 10.09 -24.17
C LYS A 89 -9.90 10.08 -23.10
N LEU A 90 -9.03 11.08 -23.13
CA LEU A 90 -7.96 11.22 -22.14
C LEU A 90 -8.54 11.43 -20.72
N GLN A 91 -9.56 12.27 -20.60
CA GLN A 91 -10.25 12.51 -19.33
C GLN A 91 -10.92 11.25 -18.79
N GLU A 92 -11.56 10.46 -19.65
CA GLU A 92 -12.14 9.17 -19.28
C GLU A 92 -11.08 8.20 -18.73
N MET A 93 -9.94 8.07 -19.41
CA MET A 93 -8.81 7.28 -18.91
C MET A 93 -8.34 7.77 -17.54
N TYR A 94 -8.18 9.08 -17.35
CA TYR A 94 -7.72 9.63 -16.08
C TYR A 94 -8.72 9.46 -14.94
N LYS A 95 -10.04 9.38 -15.20
CA LYS A 95 -11.01 9.00 -14.16
C LYS A 95 -10.76 7.58 -13.66
N VAL A 96 -10.52 6.63 -14.57
CA VAL A 96 -10.21 5.24 -14.23
C VAL A 96 -8.88 5.13 -13.50
N ILE A 97 -7.84 5.78 -14.00
CA ILE A 97 -6.50 5.79 -13.38
C ILE A 97 -6.56 6.36 -11.96
N SER A 98 -7.23 7.51 -11.77
CA SER A 98 -7.35 8.16 -10.46
C SER A 98 -8.10 7.26 -9.47
N ALA A 99 -9.23 6.67 -9.88
CA ALA A 99 -9.98 5.74 -9.04
C ALA A 99 -9.15 4.51 -8.64
N ARG A 100 -8.32 3.99 -9.56
CA ARG A 100 -7.39 2.88 -9.26
C ARG A 100 -6.30 3.29 -8.27
N LEU A 101 -5.70 4.47 -8.42
CA LEU A 101 -4.70 5.00 -7.49
C LEU A 101 -5.28 5.23 -6.10
N ASP A 102 -6.47 5.82 -6.00
CA ASP A 102 -7.16 6.05 -4.72
C ASP A 102 -7.49 4.74 -4.02
N LYS A 103 -7.98 3.74 -4.77
CA LYS A 103 -8.22 2.40 -4.24
C LYS A 103 -6.93 1.76 -3.70
N GLN A 104 -5.81 1.89 -4.42
CA GLN A 104 -4.53 1.37 -3.92
C GLN A 104 -4.05 2.09 -2.67
N LYS A 105 -4.17 3.43 -2.64
CA LYS A 105 -3.84 4.23 -1.45
C LYS A 105 -4.69 3.83 -0.25
N ALA A 106 -5.98 3.58 -0.44
CA ALA A 106 -6.88 3.11 0.61
C ALA A 106 -6.47 1.72 1.13
N ASN A 107 -6.18 0.78 0.22
CA ASN A 107 -5.74 -0.58 0.57
C ASN A 107 -4.43 -0.57 1.37
N ILE A 108 -3.44 0.24 0.95
CA ILE A 108 -2.16 0.39 1.65
C ILE A 108 -2.40 0.94 3.07
N LYS A 109 -3.20 2.02 3.20
CA LYS A 109 -3.56 2.57 4.52
C LYS A 109 -4.22 1.55 5.44
N GLN A 110 -5.11 0.72 4.90
CA GLN A 110 -5.76 -0.34 5.67
C GLN A 110 -4.73 -1.40 6.10
N ALA A 111 -3.88 -1.86 5.19
CA ALA A 111 -2.82 -2.82 5.48
C ALA A 111 -1.88 -2.29 6.57
N ASP A 112 -1.42 -1.04 6.45
CA ASP A 112 -0.58 -0.38 7.45
C ASP A 112 -1.27 -0.33 8.82
N SER A 113 -2.53 0.11 8.86
CA SER A 113 -3.30 0.13 10.12
C SER A 113 -3.38 -1.25 10.78
N LEU A 114 -3.55 -2.32 9.99
CA LEU A 114 -3.58 -3.68 10.52
C LEU A 114 -2.21 -4.12 11.06
N LEU A 115 -1.12 -3.80 10.35
CA LEU A 115 0.25 -4.09 10.80
C LEU A 115 0.57 -3.36 12.10
N LEU A 116 0.22 -2.08 12.18
CA LEU A 116 0.36 -1.23 13.36
C LEU A 116 -0.41 -1.79 14.56
N LYS A 117 -1.69 -2.18 14.38
CA LYS A 117 -2.49 -2.82 15.44
C LYS A 117 -1.89 -4.16 15.90
N LYS A 118 -1.38 -4.98 14.97
CA LYS A 118 -0.70 -6.25 15.30
C LYS A 118 0.58 -6.02 16.11
N ARG A 119 1.38 -5.02 15.72
CA ARG A 119 2.59 -4.59 16.44
C ARG A 119 2.24 -4.16 17.86
N PHE A 120 1.28 -3.26 18.01
CA PHE A 120 0.82 -2.78 19.30
C PHE A 120 0.27 -3.91 20.19
N LYS A 121 -0.50 -4.85 19.63
CA LYS A 121 -0.98 -6.02 20.37
C LYS A 121 0.19 -6.87 20.87
N THR A 122 1.21 -7.08 20.04
CA THR A 122 2.38 -7.87 20.42
C THR A 122 3.19 -7.17 21.52
N ASP A 123 3.43 -5.87 21.39
CA ASP A 123 4.17 -5.08 22.38
C ASP A 123 3.40 -4.97 23.70
N SER A 124 2.09 -4.75 23.66
CA SER A 124 1.24 -4.70 24.87
C SER A 124 1.27 -6.03 25.63
N LEU A 125 1.20 -7.17 24.93
CA LEU A 125 1.32 -8.49 25.55
C LEU A 125 2.69 -8.69 26.22
N LYS A 126 3.79 -8.25 25.60
CA LYS A 126 5.12 -8.32 26.21
C LYS A 126 5.21 -7.48 27.49
N ILE A 127 4.67 -6.26 27.46
CA ILE A 127 4.65 -5.35 28.61
C ILE A 127 3.84 -5.97 29.77
N ILE A 128 2.63 -6.46 29.49
CA ILE A 128 1.76 -7.07 30.49
C ILE A 128 2.40 -8.33 31.09
N LYS A 129 2.99 -9.20 30.26
CA LYS A 129 3.69 -10.40 30.73
C LYS A 129 4.86 -10.05 31.65
N LYS A 130 5.66 -9.05 31.27
CA LYS A 130 6.78 -8.55 32.09
C LYS A 130 6.30 -8.01 33.42
N PHE A 131 5.26 -7.16 33.43
CA PHE A 131 4.67 -6.65 34.66
C PHE A 131 4.15 -7.78 35.56
N LYS A 132 3.46 -8.78 34.99
CA LYS A 132 2.96 -9.93 35.76
C LYS A 132 4.12 -10.71 36.38
N ALA A 133 5.19 -10.97 35.64
CA ALA A 133 6.39 -11.63 36.17
C ALA A 133 7.06 -10.83 37.29
N ASP A 134 7.24 -9.52 37.11
CA ASP A 134 7.78 -8.61 38.12
C ASP A 134 6.92 -8.64 39.40
N SER A 135 5.60 -8.52 39.26
CA SER A 135 4.64 -8.56 40.38
C SER A 135 4.71 -9.88 41.17
N LEU A 136 4.76 -11.01 40.47
CA LEU A 136 4.92 -12.34 41.09
C LEU A 136 6.26 -12.45 41.83
N SER A 137 7.35 -11.94 41.24
CA SER A 137 8.66 -11.97 41.88
C SER A 137 8.71 -11.12 43.15
N ILE A 138 8.02 -9.97 43.17
CA ILE A 138 7.91 -9.10 44.34
C ILE A 138 7.13 -9.81 45.45
N ARG A 139 5.97 -10.40 45.11
CA ARG A 139 5.18 -11.21 46.06
C ARG A 139 5.97 -12.37 46.65
N LYS A 140 6.77 -13.08 45.82
CA LYS A 140 7.58 -14.22 46.26
C LYS A 140 8.72 -13.82 47.20
N LYS A 141 9.28 -12.61 47.06
CA LYS A 141 10.39 -12.10 47.90
C LYS A 141 9.93 -11.42 49.19
N MET A 142 8.63 -11.24 49.36
CA MET A 142 8.03 -10.55 50.50
C MET A 142 7.96 -11.45 51.74
N LYS A 143 8.28 -10.92 52.91
CA LYS A 143 8.06 -11.59 54.21
C LYS A 143 6.57 -11.62 54.57
N THR A 144 6.14 -12.46 55.51
CA THR A 144 4.72 -12.63 55.86
C THR A 144 4.15 -11.51 56.75
N ASP A 145 4.98 -10.57 57.20
CA ASP A 145 4.57 -9.48 58.10
C ASP A 145 3.75 -8.38 57.39
N SER A 146 3.08 -7.53 58.19
CA SER A 146 2.23 -6.45 57.64
C SER A 146 3.03 -5.35 56.95
N SER A 147 4.25 -5.06 57.42
CA SER A 147 5.07 -3.97 56.88
C SER A 147 5.65 -4.32 55.50
N SER A 148 6.07 -5.57 55.30
CA SER A 148 6.54 -6.10 54.03
C SER A 148 5.43 -6.12 52.97
N LYS A 149 4.18 -6.44 53.36
CA LYS A 149 2.99 -6.40 52.50
C LYS A 149 2.74 -5.01 51.92
N VAL A 150 2.70 -4.00 52.77
CA VAL A 150 2.53 -2.60 52.34
C VAL A 150 3.64 -2.17 51.38
N LYS A 151 4.90 -2.53 51.67
CA LYS A 151 6.05 -2.23 50.80
C LYS A 151 5.96 -2.92 49.45
N ALA A 152 5.57 -4.20 49.42
CA ALA A 152 5.38 -4.96 48.18
C ALA A 152 4.25 -4.36 47.33
N ASP A 153 3.12 -4.01 47.94
CA ASP A 153 1.99 -3.38 47.24
C ASP A 153 2.37 -2.02 46.64
N ALA A 154 3.12 -1.20 47.38
CA ALA A 154 3.65 0.07 46.86
C ALA A 154 4.57 -0.13 45.65
N GLN A 155 5.47 -1.14 45.71
CA GLN A 155 6.36 -1.46 44.58
C GLN A 155 5.58 -1.97 43.35
N ILE A 156 4.60 -2.84 43.55
CA ILE A 156 3.73 -3.35 42.48
C ILE A 156 2.94 -2.19 41.85
N LYS A 157 2.40 -1.27 42.65
CA LYS A 157 1.70 -0.08 42.16
C LYS A 157 2.60 0.80 41.30
N LYS A 158 3.85 1.02 41.72
CA LYS A 158 4.85 1.76 40.92
C LYS A 158 5.16 1.05 39.61
N LYS A 159 5.38 -0.26 39.63
CA LYS A 159 5.64 -1.07 38.42
C LYS A 159 4.46 -1.08 37.45
N LYS A 160 3.24 -1.10 37.99
CA LYS A 160 2.00 -0.98 37.20
C LYS A 160 1.93 0.37 36.49
N ALA A 161 2.14 1.47 37.23
CA ALA A 161 2.16 2.81 36.64
C ALA A 161 3.23 2.95 35.54
N GLN A 162 4.41 2.35 35.72
CA GLN A 162 5.45 2.30 34.68
C GLN A 162 5.00 1.52 33.43
N ALA A 163 4.38 0.35 33.61
CA ALA A 163 3.87 -0.45 32.51
C ALA A 163 2.76 0.29 31.73
N ASP A 164 1.84 0.94 32.44
CA ASP A 164 0.74 1.72 31.86
C ASP A 164 1.28 2.94 31.08
N SER A 165 2.30 3.62 31.61
CA SER A 165 2.97 4.73 30.92
C SER A 165 3.60 4.26 29.60
N ILE A 166 4.37 3.16 29.62
CA ILE A 166 5.00 2.60 28.41
C ILE A 166 3.95 2.19 27.39
N LEU A 167 2.85 1.56 27.84
CA LEU A 167 1.76 1.15 26.96
C LEU A 167 1.11 2.35 26.27
N ASN A 168 0.90 3.46 26.98
CA ASN A 168 0.35 4.69 26.41
C ASN A 168 1.29 5.31 25.38
N THR A 169 2.60 5.38 25.67
CA THR A 169 3.60 5.84 24.70
C THR A 169 3.60 4.97 23.45
N LYS A 170 3.56 3.64 23.61
CA LYS A 170 3.50 2.68 22.51
C LYS A 170 2.22 2.82 21.70
N ARG A 171 1.07 2.97 22.35
CA ARG A 171 -0.22 3.21 21.67
C ARG A 171 -0.17 4.46 20.81
N ASN A 172 0.41 5.54 21.33
CA ASN A 172 0.49 6.83 20.63
C ASN A 172 1.52 6.81 19.49
N GLY A 173 2.57 5.99 19.58
CA GLY A 173 3.57 5.83 18.52
C GLY A 173 3.15 4.81 17.45
N ASP A 174 2.77 3.60 17.87
CA ASP A 174 2.49 2.48 16.98
C ASP A 174 1.15 2.62 16.26
N LEU A 175 0.18 3.40 16.75
CA LEU A 175 -1.11 3.60 16.05
C LEU A 175 -1.13 4.85 15.16
N ARG A 176 -0.03 5.59 15.06
CA ARG A 176 0.09 6.69 14.11
C ARG A 176 0.39 6.12 12.73
N PRO A 177 -0.38 6.48 11.68
CA PRO A 177 -0.04 6.09 10.32
C PRO A 177 1.35 6.64 9.99
N LEU A 178 2.15 5.85 9.25
CA LEU A 178 3.40 6.35 8.68
C LEU A 178 3.05 7.58 7.84
N SER A 179 3.59 8.74 8.19
CA SER A 179 3.51 9.89 7.31
C SER A 179 4.30 9.52 6.06
N VAL A 180 3.62 9.30 4.94
CA VAL A 180 4.28 9.32 3.65
C VAL A 180 4.72 10.77 3.48
N ALA A 181 5.98 11.05 3.78
CA ALA A 181 6.61 12.32 3.46
C ALA A 181 6.67 12.40 1.93
N VAL A 182 5.61 12.91 1.34
CA VAL A 182 5.64 13.48 0.00
C VAL A 182 5.71 14.98 0.25
N GLN A 183 6.91 15.52 0.11
CA GLN A 183 7.18 16.95 0.13
C GLN A 183 7.22 17.46 -1.30
#